data_AF-A0A068VMJ5-F1
#
_entry.id   AF-A0A068VMJ5-F1
#
_cell.length_a   1.000
_cell.length_b   1.000
_cell.length_c   1.000
_cell.angle_alpha   90.00
_cell.angle_beta   90.00
_cell.angle_gamma   90.00
#
_symmetry.space_group_name_H-M   'P 1'
#
loop_
_entity.id
_entity.type
_entity.pdbx_description
1 polymer ?
#
loop_
_entity_poly.entity_id
_entity_poly.type
_entity_poly.pdbx_seq_one_letter_code
_entity_poly.pdbx_strand_id
1 'polypeptide(L)'
;LKTQMQRELRWFQEVESILPLRMKKEVNSNGKTPSALFSGEHKALAKEGEKWMKNIAGSSMIVGTLIAAAIFTTAFTVPGGNDNKTGLPVMIGTHQKAFLFLMASNAVSMFTSTTSILMFLGILTARYAAKEFLKSLPTKLIFGITFLFFSMVTMMASFGTAIYLTLIEQVAWISYPIIVFCAIPIALYSLLQFPLLVEMISRTYGHDIFDKPSKKLYSFETDTTTTI
;
A
#
# COMPACT_ATOMS: atom_id res chain seq x y z
N LEU A 1 8.92 -8.73 18.37
CA LEU A 1 7.88 -9.57 17.72
C LEU A 1 8.04 -9.67 16.20
N LYS A 2 7.97 -8.56 15.45
CA LYS A 2 8.04 -8.56 13.96
C LYS A 2 9.29 -9.23 13.37
N THR A 3 10.42 -9.17 14.08
CA THR A 3 11.73 -9.73 13.69
C THR A 3 11.90 -11.22 14.04
N GLN A 4 11.11 -11.75 14.97
CA GLN A 4 11.19 -13.16 15.36
C GLN A 4 10.44 -14.03 14.34
N MET A 5 9.19 -13.70 14.05
CA MET A 5 8.38 -14.40 13.04
C MET A 5 9.04 -14.42 11.65
N GLN A 6 9.68 -13.32 11.26
CA GLN A 6 10.44 -13.22 10.01
C GLN A 6 11.61 -14.18 9.93
N ARG A 7 12.37 -14.26 11.03
CA ARG A 7 13.56 -15.09 11.12
C ARG A 7 13.18 -16.56 11.13
N GLU A 8 12.14 -16.91 11.88
CA GLU A 8 11.64 -18.27 11.97
C GLU A 8 11.01 -18.73 10.64
N LEU A 9 10.28 -17.85 9.94
CA LEU A 9 9.77 -18.16 8.60
C LEU A 9 10.90 -18.35 7.58
N ARG A 10 11.92 -17.48 7.61
CA ARG A 10 13.08 -17.57 6.71
C ARG A 10 13.89 -18.84 6.99
N TRP A 11 14.13 -19.15 8.25
CA TRP A 11 14.78 -20.39 8.66
C TRP A 11 13.98 -21.62 8.21
N PHE A 12 12.65 -21.60 8.36
CA PHE A 12 11.79 -22.70 7.92
C PHE A 12 11.84 -22.89 6.39
N GLN A 13 11.83 -21.81 5.61
CA GLN A 13 11.94 -21.87 4.14
C GLN A 13 13.31 -22.39 3.68
N GLU A 14 14.40 -21.95 4.32
CA GLU A 14 15.75 -22.40 4.02
C GLU A 14 15.93 -23.88 4.36
N VAL A 15 15.44 -24.32 5.51
CA VAL A 15 15.47 -25.74 5.90
C VAL A 15 14.60 -26.56 4.95
N GLU A 16 13.42 -26.06 4.57
CA GLU A 16 12.54 -26.74 3.61
C GLU A 16 13.16 -26.81 2.21
N SER A 17 13.94 -25.82 1.75
CA SER A 17 14.57 -25.84 0.42
C SER A 17 15.66 -26.91 0.30
N ILE A 18 16.38 -27.18 1.40
CA ILE A 18 17.46 -28.18 1.49
C ILE A 18 16.90 -29.61 1.63
N LEU A 19 15.68 -29.76 2.16
CA LEU A 19 15.09 -31.07 2.45
C LEU A 19 14.58 -31.80 1.18
N PRO A 20 14.88 -33.12 1.03
CA PRO A 20 14.29 -33.95 -0.01
C PRO A 20 12.75 -33.94 0.03
N LEU A 21 12.09 -34.01 -1.13
CA LEU A 21 10.62 -33.93 -1.26
C LEU A 21 9.86 -34.93 -0.38
N ARG A 22 10.46 -36.09 -0.10
CA ARG A 22 9.89 -37.11 0.80
C ARG A 22 9.75 -36.58 2.22
N MET A 23 10.79 -35.92 2.75
CA MET A 23 10.83 -35.38 4.12
C MET A 23 9.86 -34.23 4.36
N LYS A 24 9.45 -33.49 3.31
CA LYS A 24 8.44 -32.43 3.42
C LYS A 24 7.04 -32.96 3.74
N LYS A 25 6.77 -34.22 3.41
CA LYS A 25 5.49 -34.89 3.60
C LYS A 25 5.50 -35.87 4.77
N GLU A 26 6.67 -36.16 5.35
CA GLU A 26 6.80 -36.96 6.57
C GLU A 26 6.04 -36.27 7.71
N VAL A 27 5.43 -37.08 8.56
CA VAL A 27 4.66 -36.60 9.72
C VAL A 27 5.40 -36.95 11.00
N ASN A 28 5.37 -36.04 11.98
CA ASN A 28 5.92 -36.32 13.29
C ASN A 28 5.06 -37.35 14.07
N SER A 29 5.49 -37.72 15.27
CA SER A 29 4.76 -38.62 16.18
C SER A 29 3.31 -38.19 16.47
N ASN A 30 3.00 -36.91 16.25
CA ASN A 30 1.69 -36.32 16.46
C ASN A 30 0.88 -36.19 15.15
N GLY A 31 1.32 -36.84 14.07
CA GLY A 31 0.65 -36.85 12.77
C GLY A 31 0.72 -35.53 12.00
N LYS A 32 1.61 -34.60 12.37
CA LYS A 32 1.73 -33.28 11.73
C LYS A 32 2.92 -33.25 10.77
N THR A 33 2.71 -32.72 9.56
CA THR A 33 3.81 -32.37 8.65
C THR A 33 4.58 -31.16 9.18
N PRO A 34 5.85 -30.95 8.78
CA PRO A 34 6.64 -29.79 9.17
C PRO A 34 5.93 -28.45 8.95
N SER A 35 5.24 -28.30 7.80
CA SER A 35 4.44 -27.11 7.47
C SER A 35 3.22 -26.94 8.39
N ALA A 36 2.53 -28.03 8.72
CA ALA A 36 1.39 -27.99 9.64
C ALA A 36 1.82 -27.69 11.09
N LEU A 37 2.99 -28.18 11.51
CA LEU A 37 3.57 -27.89 12.82
C LEU A 37 3.97 -26.41 12.91
N PHE A 38 4.73 -25.91 11.94
CA PHE A 38 5.14 -24.50 11.87
C PHE A 38 3.94 -23.54 11.87
N SER A 39 2.93 -23.83 11.06
CA SER A 39 1.68 -23.05 11.02
C SER A 39 0.88 -23.13 12.32
N GLY A 40 0.99 -24.22 13.07
CA GLY A 40 0.35 -24.40 14.37
C GLY A 40 1.00 -23.52 15.44
N GLU A 41 2.33 -23.58 15.56
CA GLU A 41 3.12 -22.79 16.51
C GLU A 41 3.01 -21.28 16.25
N HIS A 42 2.92 -20.88 14.97
CA HIS A 42 2.86 -19.47 14.56
C HIS A 42 1.45 -18.90 14.39
N LYS A 43 0.41 -19.68 14.74
CA LYS A 43 -1.00 -19.28 14.56
C LYS A 43 -1.37 -18.02 15.35
N ALA A 44 -0.82 -17.86 16.55
CA ALA A 44 -1.06 -16.68 17.39
C ALA A 44 -0.54 -15.39 16.74
N LEU A 45 0.68 -15.45 16.19
CA LEU A 45 1.31 -14.34 15.48
C LEU A 45 0.56 -14.00 14.17
N ALA A 46 0.05 -15.00 13.44
CA ALA A 46 -0.76 -14.77 12.24
C ALA A 46 -2.08 -14.05 12.56
N LYS A 47 -2.73 -14.42 13.67
CA LYS A 47 -3.95 -13.78 14.16
C LYS A 47 -3.70 -12.34 14.63
N GLU A 48 -2.55 -12.09 15.26
CA GLU A 48 -2.13 -10.74 15.63
C GLU A 48 -1.87 -9.87 14.40
N GLY A 49 -1.20 -10.43 13.37
CA GLY A 49 -1.02 -9.78 12.07
C GLY A 49 -2.34 -9.41 11.41
N GLU A 50 -3.30 -10.34 11.34
CA GLU A 50 -4.65 -10.07 10.81
C GLU A 50 -5.35 -8.93 11.57
N LYS A 51 -5.28 -8.95 12.91
CA LYS A 51 -5.87 -7.90 13.76
C LYS A 51 -5.21 -6.54 13.49
N TRP A 52 -3.89 -6.49 13.40
CA TRP A 52 -3.14 -5.28 13.07
C TRP A 52 -3.54 -4.72 11.70
N MET A 53 -3.67 -5.58 10.69
CA MET A 53 -4.09 -5.16 9.34
C MET A 53 -5.53 -4.62 9.33
N LYS A 54 -6.46 -5.25 10.05
CA LYS A 54 -7.85 -4.77 10.18
C LYS A 54 -7.91 -3.43 10.91
N ASN A 55 -7.13 -3.25 11.96
CA ASN A 55 -7.06 -1.97 12.68
C ASN A 55 -6.56 -0.85 11.76
N ILE A 56 -5.46 -1.06 11.04
CA ILE A 56 -4.93 -0.08 10.10
C ILE A 56 -5.92 0.19 8.96
N ALA A 57 -6.51 -0.86 8.38
CA ALA A 57 -7.52 -0.70 7.33
C ALA A 57 -8.70 0.15 7.81
N GLY A 58 -9.17 -0.05 9.04
CA GLY A 58 -10.23 0.77 9.65
C GLY A 58 -9.83 2.24 9.80
N SER A 59 -8.67 2.51 10.43
CA SER A 59 -8.18 3.88 10.60
C SER A 59 -7.92 4.59 9.26
N SER A 60 -7.33 3.90 8.30
CA SER A 60 -7.03 4.45 6.97
C SER A 60 -8.31 4.66 6.13
N MET A 61 -9.35 3.86 6.33
CA MET A 61 -10.65 4.09 5.72
C MET A 61 -11.29 5.39 6.20
N ILE A 62 -11.21 5.70 7.50
CA ILE A 62 -11.70 6.97 8.05
C ILE A 62 -10.98 8.15 7.38
N VAL A 63 -9.65 8.07 7.28
CA VAL A 63 -8.84 9.10 6.61
C VAL A 63 -9.24 9.23 5.13
N GLY A 64 -9.38 8.12 4.40
CA GLY A 64 -9.81 8.13 3.00
C GLY A 64 -11.20 8.75 2.81
N THR A 65 -12.15 8.40 3.68
CA THR A 65 -13.50 8.98 3.65
C THR A 65 -13.47 10.48 3.89
N LEU A 66 -12.64 10.96 4.83
CA LEU A 66 -12.48 12.38 5.10
C LEU A 66 -11.89 13.13 3.90
N ILE A 67 -10.90 12.54 3.23
CA ILE A 67 -10.33 13.12 1.99
C ILE A 67 -11.41 13.18 0.90
N ALA A 68 -12.14 12.09 0.68
CA ALA A 68 -13.19 12.03 -0.34
C ALA A 68 -14.29 13.09 -0.09
N ALA A 69 -14.71 13.26 1.16
CA ALA A 69 -15.68 14.28 1.54
C ALA A 69 -15.15 15.70 1.31
N ALA A 70 -13.92 16.01 1.75
CA ALA A 70 -13.32 17.34 1.58
C ALA A 70 -13.18 17.73 0.10
N ILE A 71 -12.73 16.79 -0.74
CA ILE A 71 -12.58 17.00 -2.18
C ILE A 71 -13.93 17.10 -2.89
N PHE A 72 -14.91 16.29 -2.49
CA PHE A 72 -16.28 16.40 -3.00
C PHE A 72 -16.86 17.80 -2.71
N THR A 73 -16.71 18.30 -1.48
CA THR A 73 -17.12 19.68 -1.16
C THR A 73 -16.38 20.68 -2.04
N THR A 74 -15.06 20.57 -2.15
CA THR A 74 -14.22 21.50 -2.95
C THR A 74 -14.61 21.51 -4.44
N ALA A 75 -15.04 20.38 -4.99
CA ALA A 75 -15.50 20.29 -6.39
C ALA A 75 -16.76 21.12 -6.66
N PHE A 76 -17.61 21.35 -5.65
CA PHE A 76 -18.83 22.15 -5.77
C PHE A 76 -18.71 23.54 -5.16
N THR A 77 -17.71 23.79 -4.31
CA THR A 77 -17.43 25.09 -3.70
C THR A 77 -16.21 25.76 -4.34
N VAL A 78 -16.15 25.76 -5.68
CA VAL A 78 -15.03 26.34 -6.43
C VAL A 78 -14.95 27.86 -6.19
N PRO A 79 -13.75 28.42 -5.94
CA PRO A 79 -13.56 29.86 -5.85
C PRO A 79 -14.05 30.59 -7.12
N GLY A 80 -14.74 31.72 -6.97
CA GLY A 80 -15.21 32.56 -8.09
C GLY A 80 -16.65 32.32 -8.56
N GLY A 81 -17.29 31.22 -8.15
CA GLY A 81 -18.71 30.95 -8.48
C GLY A 81 -18.98 30.78 -9.97
N ASN A 82 -20.26 30.77 -10.35
CA ASN A 82 -20.68 30.72 -11.75
C ASN A 82 -21.06 32.13 -12.24
N ASP A 83 -20.73 32.41 -13.51
CA ASP A 83 -21.15 33.62 -14.20
C ASP A 83 -22.68 33.60 -14.36
N ASN A 84 -23.34 34.68 -13.93
CA ASN A 84 -24.79 34.82 -13.98
C ASN A 84 -25.38 34.82 -15.41
N LYS A 85 -24.56 35.03 -16.44
CA LYS A 85 -24.99 35.06 -17.85
C LYS A 85 -24.76 33.74 -18.58
N THR A 86 -23.64 33.06 -18.31
CA THR A 86 -23.27 31.82 -19.02
C THR A 86 -23.48 30.56 -18.19
N GLY A 87 -23.65 30.70 -16.87
CA GLY A 87 -23.75 29.57 -15.94
C GLY A 87 -22.45 28.78 -15.78
N LEU A 88 -21.35 29.23 -16.39
CA LEU A 88 -20.03 28.60 -16.32
C LEU A 88 -19.21 29.16 -15.15
N PRO A 89 -18.32 28.36 -14.54
CA PRO A 89 -17.40 28.86 -13.52
C PRO A 89 -16.61 30.08 -14.03
N VAL A 90 -16.73 31.23 -13.35
CA VAL A 90 -16.08 32.50 -13.76
C VAL A 90 -14.58 32.33 -13.96
N MET A 91 -13.98 31.45 -13.16
CA MET A 91 -12.53 31.20 -13.15
C MET A 91 -11.99 30.45 -14.38
N ILE A 92 -12.87 29.89 -15.22
CA ILE A 92 -12.48 29.34 -16.54
C ILE A 92 -11.97 30.45 -17.46
N GLY A 93 -12.51 31.66 -17.36
CA GLY A 93 -12.13 32.79 -18.21
C GLY A 93 -10.81 33.45 -17.79
N THR A 94 -10.54 33.55 -16.48
CA THR A 94 -9.39 34.31 -15.95
C THR A 94 -8.15 33.44 -15.74
N HIS A 95 -8.32 32.25 -15.13
CA HIS A 95 -7.21 31.37 -14.72
C HIS A 95 -7.45 29.92 -15.13
N GLN A 96 -7.78 29.73 -16.42
CA GLN A 96 -8.16 28.44 -17.00
C GLN A 96 -7.23 27.27 -16.63
N LYS A 97 -5.90 27.48 -16.70
CA LYS A 97 -4.91 26.41 -16.42
C LYS A 97 -4.96 25.92 -14.97
N ALA A 98 -4.99 26.85 -14.01
CA ALA A 98 -5.05 26.52 -12.60
C ALA A 98 -6.41 25.91 -12.22
N PHE A 99 -7.51 26.41 -12.80
CA PHE A 99 -8.83 25.82 -12.60
C PHE A 99 -8.93 24.39 -13.15
N LEU A 100 -8.43 24.13 -14.36
CA LEU A 100 -8.38 22.77 -14.91
C LEU A 100 -7.51 21.84 -14.07
N PHE A 101 -6.37 22.33 -13.58
CA PHE A 101 -5.52 21.56 -12.68
C PHE A 101 -6.21 21.23 -11.35
N LEU A 102 -6.93 22.20 -10.76
CA LEU A 102 -7.74 21.99 -9.55
C LEU A 102 -8.78 20.88 -9.76
N MET A 103 -9.54 20.95 -10.86
CA MET A 103 -10.58 19.96 -11.17
C MET A 103 -10.00 18.57 -11.46
N ALA A 104 -8.89 18.49 -12.20
CA ALA A 104 -8.21 17.24 -12.48
C ALA A 104 -7.65 16.61 -11.20
N SER A 105 -6.99 17.40 -10.35
CA SER A 105 -6.43 16.93 -9.08
C SER A 105 -7.51 16.47 -8.11
N ASN A 106 -8.65 17.18 -8.04
CA ASN A 106 -9.83 16.77 -7.29
C ASN A 106 -10.35 15.42 -7.78
N ALA A 107 -10.54 15.24 -9.08
CA ALA A 107 -11.04 13.98 -9.64
C ALA A 107 -10.09 12.81 -9.29
N VAL A 108 -8.79 12.98 -9.50
CA VAL A 108 -7.78 11.94 -9.18
C VAL A 108 -7.80 11.62 -7.69
N SER A 109 -7.86 12.62 -6.81
CA SER A 109 -7.93 12.41 -5.36
C SER A 109 -9.18 11.63 -4.97
N MET A 110 -10.35 11.98 -5.53
CA MET A 110 -11.61 11.33 -5.23
C MET A 110 -11.64 9.86 -5.69
N PHE A 111 -11.17 9.56 -6.91
CA PHE A 111 -11.09 8.19 -7.41
C PHE A 111 -10.11 7.35 -6.60
N THR A 112 -8.90 7.85 -6.39
CA THR A 112 -7.86 7.12 -5.63
C THR A 112 -8.26 6.91 -4.17
N SER A 113 -8.92 7.88 -3.53
CA SER A 113 -9.47 7.70 -2.18
C SER A 113 -10.55 6.62 -2.12
N THR A 114 -11.48 6.63 -3.08
CA THR A 114 -12.55 5.63 -3.16
C THR A 114 -11.98 4.23 -3.40
N THR A 115 -11.01 4.08 -4.31
CA THR A 115 -10.31 2.80 -4.53
C THR A 115 -9.62 2.32 -3.26
N SER A 116 -8.94 3.21 -2.54
CA SER A 116 -8.31 2.90 -1.25
C SER A 116 -9.33 2.38 -0.22
N ILE A 117 -10.47 3.07 -0.08
CA ILE A 117 -11.57 2.65 0.81
C ILE A 117 -12.06 1.26 0.44
N LEU A 118 -12.28 0.96 -0.83
CA LEU A 118 -12.72 -0.37 -1.28
C LEU A 118 -11.69 -1.46 -0.97
N MET A 119 -10.39 -1.16 -1.11
CA MET A 119 -9.33 -2.10 -0.75
C MET A 119 -9.32 -2.40 0.76
N PHE A 120 -9.43 -1.37 1.60
CA PHE A 120 -9.53 -1.54 3.05
C PHE A 120 -10.82 -2.23 3.48
N LEU A 121 -11.94 -1.94 2.81
CA LEU A 121 -13.20 -2.62 3.05
C LEU A 121 -13.08 -4.11 2.71
N GLY A 122 -12.36 -4.45 1.64
CA GLY A 122 -12.02 -5.82 1.29
C GLY A 122 -11.18 -6.56 2.34
N ILE A 123 -10.45 -5.84 3.21
CA ILE A 123 -9.71 -6.41 4.35
C ILE A 123 -10.64 -6.61 5.54
N LEU A 124 -11.52 -5.64 5.83
CA LEU A 124 -12.46 -5.71 6.95
C LEU A 124 -13.56 -6.76 6.73
N THR A 125 -14.02 -6.91 5.49
CA THR A 125 -15.11 -7.83 5.11
C THR A 125 -14.65 -9.27 4.86
N ALA A 126 -13.34 -9.52 4.79
CA ALA A 126 -12.79 -10.86 4.57
C ALA A 126 -13.20 -11.81 5.72
N ARG A 127 -14.13 -12.73 5.42
CA ARG A 127 -14.56 -13.81 6.32
C ARG A 127 -13.72 -15.08 6.08
N TYR A 128 -12.96 -15.48 7.10
CA TYR A 128 -12.59 -16.84 7.56
C TYR A 128 -12.42 -18.04 6.60
N ALA A 129 -12.29 -17.88 5.28
CA ALA A 129 -11.69 -18.88 4.40
C ALA A 129 -10.15 -18.74 4.49
N ALA A 130 -9.61 -19.22 5.62
CA ALA A 130 -8.36 -18.77 6.23
C ALA A 130 -7.06 -18.97 5.44
N LYS A 131 -7.02 -19.74 4.33
CA LYS A 131 -5.75 -20.05 3.67
C LYS A 131 -5.45 -19.20 2.44
N GLU A 132 -6.41 -18.97 1.56
CA GLU A 132 -6.18 -18.21 0.31
C GLU A 132 -6.40 -16.71 0.50
N PHE A 133 -7.32 -16.31 1.40
CA PHE A 133 -7.57 -14.90 1.67
C PHE A 133 -6.46 -14.24 2.49
N LEU A 134 -5.83 -14.95 3.44
CA LEU A 134 -4.68 -14.42 4.19
C LEU A 134 -3.48 -14.11 3.29
N LYS A 135 -3.34 -14.78 2.14
CA LYS A 135 -2.29 -14.49 1.15
C LYS A 135 -2.56 -13.23 0.34
N SER A 136 -3.84 -12.93 0.04
CA SER A 136 -4.21 -11.71 -0.71
C SER A 136 -4.36 -10.46 0.16
N LEU A 137 -4.50 -10.65 1.48
CA LEU A 137 -4.65 -9.55 2.45
C LEU A 137 -3.49 -8.54 2.39
N PRO A 138 -2.21 -8.95 2.41
CA PRO A 138 -1.07 -8.03 2.34
C PRO A 138 -1.09 -7.21 1.04
N THR A 139 -1.42 -7.85 -0.08
CA THR A 139 -1.53 -7.18 -1.38
C THR A 139 -2.61 -6.11 -1.38
N LYS A 140 -3.80 -6.39 -0.84
CA LYS A 140 -4.87 -5.38 -0.71
C LYS A 140 -4.46 -4.22 0.21
N LEU A 141 -3.72 -4.51 1.29
CA LEU A 141 -3.22 -3.49 2.20
C LEU A 141 -2.20 -2.57 1.51
N ILE A 142 -1.26 -3.14 0.73
CA ILE A 142 -0.29 -2.36 -0.07
C ILE A 142 -1.01 -1.45 -1.06
N PHE A 143 -1.94 -1.99 -1.85
CA PHE A 143 -2.70 -1.19 -2.81
C PHE A 143 -3.51 -0.10 -2.11
N GLY A 144 -4.20 -0.42 -1.01
CA GLY A 144 -4.96 0.56 -0.23
C GLY A 144 -4.09 1.73 0.24
N ILE A 145 -2.98 1.45 0.92
CA ILE A 145 -2.06 2.50 1.42
C ILE A 145 -1.46 3.31 0.24
N THR A 146 -1.12 2.65 -0.87
CA THR A 146 -0.56 3.33 -2.05
C THR A 146 -1.57 4.31 -2.67
N PHE A 147 -2.81 3.87 -2.88
CA PHE A 147 -3.86 4.74 -3.40
C PHE A 147 -4.21 5.87 -2.41
N LEU A 148 -4.17 5.60 -1.10
CA LEU A 148 -4.38 6.64 -0.07
C LEU A 148 -3.28 7.71 -0.12
N PHE A 149 -2.03 7.31 -0.36
CA PHE A 149 -0.92 8.25 -0.54
C PHE A 149 -1.13 9.16 -1.74
N PHE A 150 -1.45 8.59 -2.91
CA PHE A 150 -1.76 9.39 -4.10
C PHE A 150 -2.94 10.34 -3.88
N SER A 151 -3.98 9.86 -3.19
CA SER A 151 -5.12 10.68 -2.79
C SER A 151 -4.71 11.88 -1.92
N MET A 152 -3.83 11.66 -0.93
CA MET A 152 -3.33 12.73 -0.06
C MET A 152 -2.48 13.77 -0.82
N VAL A 153 -1.57 13.32 -1.70
CA VAL A 153 -0.73 14.22 -2.50
C VAL A 153 -1.59 15.09 -3.41
N THR A 154 -2.55 14.48 -4.12
CA THR A 154 -3.45 15.20 -5.03
C THR A 154 -4.45 16.09 -4.29
N MET A 155 -4.86 15.72 -3.06
CA MET A 155 -5.65 16.60 -2.20
C MET A 155 -4.87 17.86 -1.82
N MET A 156 -3.60 17.73 -1.40
CA MET A 156 -2.78 18.88 -1.06
C MET A 156 -2.49 19.77 -2.27
N ALA A 157 -2.26 19.18 -3.45
CA ALA A 157 -2.11 19.94 -4.70
C ALA A 157 -3.39 20.71 -5.07
N SER A 158 -4.56 20.08 -4.92
CA SER A 158 -5.85 20.73 -5.09
C SER A 158 -6.03 21.89 -4.12
N PHE A 159 -5.80 21.66 -2.82
CA PHE A 159 -5.93 22.68 -1.79
C PHE A 159 -5.01 23.87 -2.02
N GLY A 160 -3.74 23.63 -2.36
CA GLY A 160 -2.79 24.69 -2.72
C GLY A 160 -3.24 25.49 -3.94
N THR A 161 -3.81 24.82 -4.95
CA THR A 161 -4.33 25.48 -6.15
C THR A 161 -5.59 26.29 -5.86
N ALA A 162 -6.49 25.78 -5.00
CA ALA A 162 -7.69 26.49 -4.57
C ALA A 162 -7.34 27.77 -3.79
N ILE A 163 -6.34 27.70 -2.90
CA ILE A 163 -5.82 28.88 -2.19
C ILE A 163 -5.19 29.87 -3.15
N TYR A 164 -4.33 29.39 -4.07
CA TYR A 164 -3.73 30.25 -5.09
C TYR A 164 -4.79 31.00 -5.90
N LEU A 165 -5.80 30.28 -6.39
CA LEU A 165 -6.92 30.85 -7.14
C LEU A 165 -7.76 31.85 -6.33
N THR A 166 -7.90 31.63 -5.02
CA THR A 166 -8.66 32.53 -4.14
C THR A 166 -7.88 33.80 -3.80
N LEU A 167 -6.55 33.69 -3.61
CA LEU A 167 -5.71 34.78 -3.11
C LEU A 167 -5.02 35.60 -4.21
N ILE A 168 -5.06 35.16 -5.47
CA ILE A 168 -4.34 35.81 -6.57
C ILE A 168 -4.71 37.29 -6.77
N GLU A 169 -5.99 37.63 -6.56
CA GLU A 169 -6.50 39.00 -6.69
C GLU A 169 -6.30 39.86 -5.42
N GLN A 170 -6.06 39.26 -4.25
CA GLN A 170 -6.06 39.98 -2.98
C GLN A 170 -4.67 40.13 -2.33
N VAL A 171 -3.86 39.07 -2.26
CA VAL A 171 -2.55 39.10 -1.56
C VAL A 171 -1.65 37.92 -1.97
N ALA A 172 -0.87 38.09 -3.04
CA ALA A 172 0.00 37.05 -3.59
C ALA A 172 1.13 36.58 -2.63
N TRP A 173 1.61 37.45 -1.71
CA TRP A 173 2.71 37.11 -0.78
C TRP A 173 2.32 36.00 0.21
N ILE A 174 1.04 35.94 0.63
CA ILE A 174 0.57 34.95 1.61
C ILE A 174 0.49 33.52 1.02
N SER A 175 0.47 33.38 -0.31
CA SER A 175 0.38 32.07 -0.95
C SER A 175 1.65 31.21 -0.79
N TYR A 176 2.83 31.85 -0.77
CA TYR A 176 4.10 31.14 -0.64
C TYR A 176 4.25 30.30 0.65
N PRO A 177 4.02 30.83 1.87
CA PRO A 177 4.13 30.03 3.09
C PRO A 177 3.08 28.92 3.18
N ILE A 178 1.90 29.11 2.59
CA ILE A 178 0.84 28.09 2.61
C ILE A 178 1.20 26.89 1.73
N ILE A 179 1.84 27.13 0.57
CA ILE A 179 2.37 26.07 -0.29
C ILE A 179 3.43 25.25 0.46
N VAL A 180 4.32 25.91 1.22
CA VAL A 180 5.31 25.23 2.05
C VAL A 180 4.64 24.39 3.15
N PHE A 181 3.57 24.90 3.76
CA PHE A 181 2.82 24.17 4.79
C PHE A 181 2.14 22.91 4.24
N CYS A 182 1.70 22.90 2.97
CA CYS A 182 1.12 21.73 2.31
C CYS A 182 2.11 20.57 2.16
N ALA A 183 3.42 20.82 2.23
CA ALA A 183 4.43 19.77 2.18
C ALA A 183 4.52 18.97 3.50
N ILE A 184 4.09 19.55 4.63
CA ILE A 184 4.23 18.94 5.95
C ILE A 184 3.44 17.62 6.05
N PRO A 185 2.13 17.56 5.71
CA PRO A 185 1.38 16.31 5.74
C PRO A 185 1.94 15.24 4.80
N ILE A 186 2.41 15.65 3.61
CA ILE A 186 3.01 14.75 2.61
C ILE A 186 4.30 14.14 3.15
N ALA A 187 5.18 14.96 3.74
CA ALA A 187 6.44 14.52 4.32
C ALA A 187 6.20 13.59 5.52
N LEU A 188 5.28 13.95 6.41
CA LEU A 188 4.90 13.12 7.56
C LEU A 188 4.36 11.76 7.11
N TYR A 189 3.43 11.74 6.14
CA TYR A 189 2.88 10.50 5.62
C TYR A 189 3.97 9.66 4.93
N SER A 190 4.83 10.28 4.13
CA SER A 190 5.95 9.60 3.47
C SER A 190 6.91 8.97 4.50
N LEU A 191 7.31 9.71 5.53
CA LEU A 191 8.21 9.21 6.57
C LEU A 191 7.61 8.04 7.36
N LEU A 192 6.30 8.06 7.61
CA LEU A 192 5.63 7.03 8.39
C LEU A 192 5.25 5.79 7.56
N GLN A 193 4.74 5.97 6.34
CA GLN A 193 4.16 4.90 5.53
C GLN A 193 5.14 4.28 4.55
N PHE A 194 6.12 5.03 4.03
CA PHE A 194 7.12 4.50 3.11
C PHE A 194 7.94 3.34 3.71
N PRO A 195 8.49 3.41 4.93
CA PRO A 195 9.19 2.26 5.51
C PRO A 195 8.27 1.04 5.72
N LEU A 196 7.00 1.28 6.06
CA LEU A 196 5.99 0.21 6.19
C LEU A 196 5.67 -0.44 4.84
N LEU A 197 5.52 0.35 3.78
CA LEU A 197 5.26 -0.13 2.42
C LEU A 197 6.44 -0.90 1.85
N VAL A 198 7.67 -0.35 1.95
CA VAL A 198 8.89 -1.00 1.46
C VAL A 198 9.10 -2.33 2.17
N GLU A 199 8.91 -2.37 3.49
CA GLU A 199 8.99 -3.61 4.25
C GLU A 199 7.92 -4.62 3.77
N MET A 200 6.69 -4.19 3.51
CA MET A 200 5.61 -5.08 3.09
C MET A 200 5.78 -5.60 1.65
N ILE A 201 6.24 -4.74 0.73
CA ILE A 201 6.54 -5.10 -0.67
C ILE A 201 7.73 -6.05 -0.73
N SER A 202 8.83 -5.75 -0.03
CA SER A 202 10.00 -6.64 0.05
C SER A 202 9.63 -8.02 0.59
N ARG A 203 8.75 -8.08 1.60
CA ARG A 203 8.27 -9.35 2.18
C ARG A 203 7.31 -10.12 1.26
N THR A 204 6.54 -9.43 0.42
CA THR A 204 5.53 -10.07 -0.45
C THR A 204 6.11 -10.46 -1.81
N TYR A 205 7.03 -9.66 -2.36
CA TYR A 205 7.56 -9.79 -3.73
C TYR A 205 9.07 -10.03 -3.79
N GLY A 206 9.83 -9.76 -2.73
CA GLY A 206 11.29 -9.86 -2.74
C GLY A 206 11.86 -11.28 -2.89
N HIS A 207 11.04 -12.31 -2.71
CA HIS A 207 11.47 -13.71 -2.90
C HIS A 207 11.39 -14.17 -4.38
N ASP A 208 10.56 -13.53 -5.21
CA ASP A 208 10.34 -13.99 -6.60
C ASP A 208 11.48 -13.55 -7.56
N ILE A 209 12.28 -12.56 -7.16
CA ILE A 209 13.32 -11.95 -8.01
C ILE A 209 14.74 -12.46 -7.67
N PHE A 210 15.00 -12.88 -6.42
CA PHE A 210 16.35 -13.22 -5.96
C PHE A 210 16.70 -14.71 -5.98
N ASP A 211 15.72 -15.63 -6.08
CA ASP A 211 15.98 -17.06 -6.20
C ASP A 211 15.84 -17.54 -7.65
N LYS A 212 16.77 -17.12 -8.50
CA LYS A 212 17.10 -17.90 -9.71
C LYS A 212 18.20 -18.89 -9.32
N PRO A 213 17.91 -20.19 -9.12
CA PRO A 213 18.96 -21.13 -8.78
C PRO A 213 19.88 -21.27 -9.99
N SER A 214 21.16 -20.90 -9.84
CA SER A 214 22.18 -21.35 -10.77
C SER A 214 22.25 -22.87 -10.64
N LYS A 215 21.67 -23.59 -11.61
CA LYS A 215 21.89 -25.02 -11.77
C LYS A 215 23.39 -25.26 -11.96
N LYS A 216 24.13 -25.55 -10.88
CA LYS A 216 25.38 -26.29 -11.00
C LYS A 216 25.00 -27.76 -11.12
N LEU A 217 24.96 -28.23 -12.36
CA LEU A 217 25.07 -29.65 -12.65
C LEU A 217 26.40 -30.13 -12.07
N TYR A 218 26.35 -30.93 -11.01
CA TYR A 218 27.43 -31.86 -10.72
C TYR A 218 27.22 -33.05 -11.66
N SER A 219 27.89 -33.02 -12.82
CA SER A 219 28.15 -34.23 -13.57
C SER A 219 29.01 -35.12 -12.69
N PHE A 220 28.46 -36.27 -12.30
CA PHE A 220 29.27 -37.42 -11.96
C PHE A 220 29.98 -37.85 -13.25
N GLU A 221 31.19 -37.34 -13.46
CA GLU A 221 32.11 -37.90 -14.45
C GLU A 221 32.74 -39.13 -13.79
N THR A 222 32.21 -40.29 -14.15
CA THR A 222 32.94 -41.55 -14.08
C THR A 222 34.19 -41.43 -14.94
N ASP A 223 35.36 -41.61 -14.34
CA ASP A 223 36.48 -42.21 -15.05
C ASP A 223 37.37 -43.05 -14.12
N THR A 224 37.27 -44.36 -14.30
CA THR A 224 38.37 -45.32 -14.48
C THR A 224 39.76 -44.65 -14.62
N THR A 225 40.86 -45.04 -13.94
CA THR A 225 41.58 -46.33 -14.06
C THR A 225 42.86 -46.31 -13.19
N THR A 226 43.28 -47.51 -12.72
CA THR A 226 44.67 -47.98 -12.43
C THR A 226 45.37 -47.45 -11.15
N THR A 227 46.10 -48.25 -10.35
CA THR A 227 47.00 -49.38 -10.66
C THR A 227 47.34 -50.15 -9.37
N ILE A 228 47.33 -51.50 -9.49
CA ILE A 228 48.14 -52.54 -8.82
C ILE A 228 48.10 -52.63 -7.29
#